data_AF-A0A9E4IEY7-F1
#
_entry.id   AF-A0A9E4IEY7-F1
#
_cell.length_a   1.000
_cell.length_b   1.000
_cell.length_c   1.000
_cell.angle_alpha   90.00
_cell.angle_beta   90.00
_cell.angle_gamma   90.00
#
_symmetry.space_group_name_H-M   'P 1'
#
loop_
_entity.id
_entity.type
_entity.pdbx_description
1 polymer ?
#
loop_
_entity_poly.entity_id
_entity_poly.type
_entity_poly.pdbx_seq_one_letter_code
_entity_poly.pdbx_strand_id
1 'polypeptide(L)'
;MTAHPTLDGATVEVIRHHLNSTAEQMRRTLVRTAFNPVIYEVLDFGISMYDRDRRLISESSGLLSFLGANDYAIQKGIEKVGIHNLHSGDVVMINYPYWSGAHVSDAMLFTPVFAEGSEVPDVYLAVRAHWMDLGAKDPGYVLDSTSMHQEGLIMPGVKVINRGEVDQQMIDILRYNSRMPDTIIGDFNAQVACLRVGERRLRQIWEKFGLATVDAAVDRIIEHGARTATDAVRAMPDGTWDAYDWLDDDGISHDLIKMAVTVTIEGENFTVDYGDSDQAVPGPVNMPYGRTLSMAKAVFKSLTTPGTPANHGHYQPLTVSCPPGNLFHAVYPAATFTLWTGMASFELIHKALAQGMAQIAACSASDEPGFMAVGTHPDTGELYAVSNNEGIGWGATPRHDGASALQHLAMTAVRNTSMEVLEHRSPIFHERLELRQDSGGAGRWRGGLGICREVKFLATGEMLSMKKKTKTKPWALRGGHEPETNAMIVWPDTDRAHRARMERFTMEPGDRFRNLSGGGGGWGNPLDRPIELVREDVLDEYVSVEEAEMVYGVIVDEAGTASATGARLDHPPS
;
A
#
# COMPACT_ATOMS: atom_id res chain seq x y z
N MET A 1 -23.81 35.73 6.28
CA MET A 1 -22.53 35.83 7.00
C MET A 1 -22.82 35.77 8.50
N THR A 2 -23.04 34.58 9.03
CA THR A 2 -23.05 34.34 10.48
C THR A 2 -21.60 34.43 10.96
N ALA A 3 -21.34 35.23 11.99
CA ALA A 3 -20.01 35.37 12.57
C ALA A 3 -19.52 33.99 13.01
N HIS A 4 -18.38 33.54 12.48
CA HIS A 4 -17.75 32.32 12.95
C HIS A 4 -17.43 32.48 14.45
N PRO A 5 -17.81 31.52 15.32
CA PRO A 5 -17.51 31.61 16.73
C PRO A 5 -16.00 31.72 16.93
N THR A 6 -15.55 32.67 17.76
CA THR A 6 -14.14 32.79 18.12
C THR A 6 -13.75 31.61 19.01
N LEU A 7 -13.16 30.56 18.42
CA LEU A 7 -12.71 29.37 19.15
C LEU A 7 -11.33 29.58 19.77
N ASP A 8 -11.13 29.13 21.00
CA ASP A 8 -9.78 29.00 21.57
C ASP A 8 -9.07 27.74 21.05
N GLY A 9 -7.73 27.70 21.16
CA GLY A 9 -6.93 26.58 20.66
C GLY A 9 -7.19 25.26 21.38
N ALA A 10 -7.54 25.29 22.68
CA ALA A 10 -7.81 24.08 23.44
C ALA A 10 -9.12 23.42 22.96
N THR A 11 -10.16 24.21 22.69
CA THR A 11 -11.41 23.71 22.10
C THR A 11 -11.17 23.03 20.76
N VAL A 12 -10.36 23.64 19.88
CA VAL A 12 -10.00 23.06 18.57
C VAL A 12 -9.29 21.71 18.73
N GLU A 13 -8.29 21.61 19.62
CA GLU A 13 -7.55 20.37 19.83
C GLU A 13 -8.40 19.28 20.51
N VAL A 14 -9.28 19.63 21.45
CA VAL A 14 -10.21 18.68 22.05
C VAL A 14 -11.15 18.10 20.99
N ILE A 15 -11.69 18.93 20.10
CA ILE A 15 -12.53 18.46 18.98
C ILE A 15 -11.71 17.59 18.02
N ARG A 16 -10.48 18.00 17.65
CA ARG A 16 -9.56 17.19 16.82
C ARG A 16 -9.36 15.79 17.41
N HIS A 17 -9.09 15.70 18.71
CA HIS A 17 -8.91 14.41 19.39
C HIS A 17 -10.18 13.57 19.44
N HIS A 18 -11.36 14.18 19.60
CA HIS A 18 -12.64 13.47 19.51
C HIS A 18 -12.89 12.91 18.10
N LEU A 19 -12.58 13.67 17.05
CA LEU A 19 -12.72 13.23 15.65
C LEU A 19 -11.74 12.07 15.33
N ASN A 20 -10.47 12.20 15.70
CA ASN A 20 -9.47 11.13 15.54
C ASN A 20 -9.83 9.88 16.35
N SER A 21 -10.33 10.06 17.59
CA SER A 21 -10.81 8.95 18.41
C SER A 21 -12.01 8.24 17.79
N THR A 22 -12.85 8.97 17.06
CA THR A 22 -13.98 8.39 16.32
C THR A 22 -13.48 7.47 15.22
N ALA A 23 -12.54 7.92 14.39
CA ALA A 23 -11.93 7.10 13.34
C ALA A 23 -11.22 5.85 13.90
N GLU A 24 -10.51 5.98 15.03
CA GLU A 24 -9.87 4.83 15.69
C GLU A 24 -10.89 3.82 16.27
N GLN A 25 -12.04 4.29 16.74
CA GLN A 25 -13.09 3.38 17.20
C GLN A 25 -13.80 2.66 16.06
N MET A 26 -14.03 3.34 14.95
CA MET A 26 -14.46 2.72 13.69
C MET A 26 -13.49 1.60 13.29
N ARG A 27 -12.17 1.88 13.33
CA ARG A 27 -11.12 0.89 13.05
C ARG A 27 -11.21 -0.32 13.96
N ARG A 28 -11.27 -0.11 15.28
CA ARG A 28 -11.36 -1.21 16.25
C ARG A 28 -12.61 -2.06 16.05
N THR A 29 -13.72 -1.46 15.67
CA THR A 29 -14.94 -2.21 15.33
C THR A 29 -14.72 -3.08 14.11
N LEU A 30 -14.23 -2.51 13.00
CA LEU A 30 -13.96 -3.27 11.77
C LEU A 30 -13.06 -4.48 12.03
N VAL A 31 -11.90 -4.26 12.66
CA VAL A 31 -10.91 -5.31 12.95
C VAL A 31 -11.50 -6.43 13.82
N ARG A 32 -12.37 -6.11 14.78
CA ARG A 32 -12.93 -7.14 15.70
C ARG A 32 -14.12 -7.90 15.13
N THR A 33 -14.72 -7.43 14.04
CA THR A 33 -15.93 -8.04 13.46
C THR A 33 -15.73 -8.58 12.05
N ALA A 34 -14.57 -8.35 11.43
CA ALA A 34 -14.24 -8.86 10.11
C ALA A 34 -14.05 -10.39 10.12
N PHE A 35 -14.38 -11.01 8.99
CA PHE A 35 -14.30 -12.46 8.77
C PHE A 35 -13.03 -12.84 8.01
N ASN A 36 -12.51 -11.92 7.19
CA ASN A 36 -11.33 -12.12 6.38
C ASN A 36 -10.02 -11.75 7.14
N PRO A 37 -9.04 -12.67 7.25
CA PRO A 37 -7.71 -12.38 7.84
C PRO A 37 -6.99 -11.19 7.19
N VAL A 38 -7.24 -10.92 5.90
CA VAL A 38 -6.68 -9.76 5.20
C VAL A 38 -7.13 -8.44 5.86
N ILE A 39 -8.32 -8.40 6.48
CA ILE A 39 -8.81 -7.21 7.18
C ILE A 39 -8.32 -7.19 8.64
N TYR A 40 -8.40 -8.29 9.38
CA TYR A 40 -8.13 -8.27 10.83
C TYR A 40 -6.67 -8.59 11.24
N GLU A 41 -5.91 -9.35 10.44
CA GLU A 41 -4.47 -9.59 10.68
C GLU A 41 -3.60 -8.64 9.86
N VAL A 42 -3.85 -8.58 8.55
CA VAL A 42 -3.01 -7.82 7.59
C VAL A 42 -3.32 -6.32 7.63
N LEU A 43 -4.54 -5.94 8.03
CA LEU A 43 -5.03 -4.56 8.13
C LEU A 43 -5.21 -3.84 6.78
N ASP A 44 -5.62 -4.59 5.75
CA ASP A 44 -5.92 -4.05 4.42
C ASP A 44 -7.29 -3.36 4.35
N PHE A 45 -7.34 -2.15 4.91
CA PHE A 45 -8.52 -1.28 4.88
C PHE A 45 -8.13 0.20 5.03
N GLY A 46 -9.06 1.09 4.70
CA GLY A 46 -8.93 2.53 4.89
C GLY A 46 -10.21 3.14 5.45
N ILE A 47 -10.12 3.89 6.54
CA ILE A 47 -11.26 4.55 7.19
C ILE A 47 -11.06 6.05 7.16
N SER A 48 -12.07 6.79 6.73
CA SER A 48 -11.96 8.24 6.59
C SER A 48 -13.30 8.95 6.80
N MET A 49 -13.22 10.22 7.17
CA MET A 49 -14.35 11.08 7.45
C MET A 49 -14.19 12.42 6.73
N TYR A 50 -15.26 12.87 6.09
CA TYR A 50 -15.28 14.07 5.25
C TYR A 50 -16.36 15.02 5.71
N ASP A 51 -16.11 16.32 5.64
CA ASP A 51 -17.15 17.33 5.92
C ASP A 51 -18.15 17.47 4.76
N ARG A 52 -19.09 18.41 4.91
CA ARG A 52 -20.09 18.76 3.89
C ARG A 52 -19.49 19.17 2.54
N ASP A 53 -18.29 19.73 2.56
CA ASP A 53 -17.54 20.18 1.37
C ASP A 53 -16.62 19.09 0.84
N ARG A 54 -16.72 17.87 1.40
CA ARG A 54 -15.98 16.67 1.02
C ARG A 54 -14.48 16.80 1.28
N ARG A 55 -14.10 17.66 2.23
CA ARG A 55 -12.73 17.80 2.72
C ARG A 55 -12.49 16.74 3.78
N LEU A 56 -11.41 15.97 3.62
CA LEU A 56 -10.96 15.00 4.62
C LEU A 56 -10.74 15.69 5.97
N ILE A 57 -11.47 15.27 6.99
CA ILE A 57 -11.38 15.76 8.37
C ILE A 57 -10.35 14.96 9.16
N SER A 58 -10.51 13.63 9.13
CA SER A 58 -9.73 12.66 9.90
C SER A 58 -9.85 11.29 9.27
N GLU A 59 -8.84 10.46 9.48
CA GLU A 59 -8.78 9.08 9.04
C GLU A 59 -8.11 8.19 10.08
N SER A 60 -8.30 6.90 9.92
CA SER A 60 -7.57 5.87 10.65
C SER A 60 -7.05 4.88 9.61
N SER A 61 -5.74 4.91 9.41
CA SER A 61 -5.07 4.12 8.37
C SER A 61 -4.96 2.65 8.78
N GLY A 62 -5.39 1.76 7.88
CA GLY A 62 -4.81 0.43 7.77
C GLY A 62 -3.61 0.53 6.84
N LEU A 63 -3.83 0.49 5.53
CA LEU A 63 -2.78 0.70 4.52
C LEU A 63 -2.36 2.17 4.39
N LEU A 64 -1.05 2.42 4.27
CA LEU A 64 -0.54 3.74 3.86
C LEU A 64 -1.07 4.18 2.49
N SER A 65 -1.23 3.23 1.56
CA SER A 65 -1.78 3.49 0.23
C SER A 65 -3.23 3.97 0.22
N PHE A 66 -3.91 3.96 1.37
CA PHE A 66 -5.26 4.52 1.54
C PHE A 66 -5.28 5.88 2.26
N LEU A 67 -4.11 6.42 2.63
CA LEU A 67 -3.98 7.71 3.30
C LEU A 67 -4.45 8.84 2.36
N GLY A 68 -5.55 9.50 2.72
CA GLY A 68 -6.19 10.50 1.86
C GLY A 68 -6.65 9.97 0.49
N ALA A 69 -6.86 8.66 0.34
CA ALA A 69 -7.17 8.01 -0.95
C ALA A 69 -8.66 7.98 -1.29
N ASN A 70 -9.54 8.07 -0.28
CA ASN A 70 -10.97 7.92 -0.46
C ASN A 70 -11.66 9.21 -0.95
N ASP A 71 -10.97 10.35 -0.98
CA ASP A 71 -11.55 11.65 -1.36
C ASP A 71 -12.05 11.67 -2.80
N TYR A 72 -11.25 11.14 -3.73
CA TYR A 72 -11.61 10.98 -5.13
C TYR A 72 -12.86 10.10 -5.29
N ALA A 73 -12.91 9.00 -4.54
CA ALA A 73 -14.02 8.05 -4.57
C ALA A 73 -15.31 8.61 -3.97
N ILE A 74 -15.21 9.36 -2.87
CA ILE A 74 -16.35 10.01 -2.23
C ILE A 74 -16.96 11.06 -3.14
N GLN A 75 -16.14 11.90 -3.76
CA GLN A 75 -16.61 12.88 -4.74
C GLN A 75 -17.38 12.19 -5.88
N LYS A 76 -16.81 11.14 -6.49
CA LYS A 76 -17.44 10.39 -7.58
C LYS A 76 -18.72 9.67 -7.15
N GLY A 77 -18.74 9.08 -5.96
CA GLY A 77 -19.91 8.41 -5.40
C GLY A 77 -21.07 9.37 -5.16
N ILE A 78 -20.80 10.56 -4.60
CA ILE A 78 -21.81 11.60 -4.39
C ILE A 78 -22.32 12.16 -5.72
N GLU A 79 -21.43 12.42 -6.69
CA GLU A 79 -21.81 12.85 -8.05
C GLU A 79 -22.76 11.85 -8.71
N LYS A 80 -22.47 10.56 -8.56
CA LYS A 80 -23.24 9.48 -9.17
C LYS A 80 -24.63 9.30 -8.54
N VAL A 81 -24.73 9.32 -7.22
CA VAL A 81 -26.01 9.16 -6.51
C VAL A 81 -26.85 10.43 -6.59
N GLY A 82 -26.19 11.59 -6.53
CA GLY A 82 -26.80 12.91 -6.40
C GLY A 82 -27.02 13.28 -4.93
N ILE A 83 -26.55 14.46 -4.52
CA ILE A 83 -26.59 14.91 -3.12
C ILE A 83 -28.01 14.91 -2.52
N HIS A 84 -29.03 15.26 -3.32
CA HIS A 84 -30.43 15.29 -2.89
C HIS A 84 -31.09 13.90 -2.82
N ASN A 85 -30.45 12.88 -3.38
CA ASN A 85 -30.88 11.50 -3.28
C ASN A 85 -30.20 10.77 -2.12
N LEU A 86 -29.33 11.43 -1.36
CA LEU A 86 -28.73 10.88 -0.15
C LEU A 86 -29.64 11.18 1.04
N HIS A 87 -29.87 10.17 1.88
CA HIS A 87 -30.73 10.25 3.05
C HIS A 87 -30.07 9.61 4.27
N SER A 88 -30.51 10.03 5.46
CA SER A 88 -30.07 9.42 6.71
C SER A 88 -30.31 7.92 6.71
N GLY A 89 -29.31 7.14 7.11
CA GLY A 89 -29.35 5.67 7.13
C GLY A 89 -29.01 5.01 5.80
N ASP A 90 -28.71 5.76 4.75
CA ASP A 90 -28.19 5.18 3.49
C ASP A 90 -26.77 4.63 3.68
N VAL A 91 -26.46 3.52 3.01
CA VAL A 91 -25.09 3.05 2.80
C VAL A 91 -24.91 2.80 1.31
N VAL A 92 -23.90 3.43 0.73
CA VAL A 92 -23.58 3.38 -0.70
C VAL A 92 -22.30 2.58 -0.90
N MET A 93 -22.33 1.62 -1.82
CA MET A 93 -21.18 0.82 -2.22
C MET A 93 -20.58 1.33 -3.53
N ILE A 94 -19.26 1.49 -3.54
CA ILE A 94 -18.47 1.85 -4.71
C ILE A 94 -17.19 1.02 -4.79
N ASN A 95 -17.03 0.29 -5.89
CA ASN A 95 -15.80 -0.45 -6.20
C ASN A 95 -15.40 -0.36 -7.69
N TYR A 96 -16.05 0.52 -8.46
CA TYR A 96 -15.69 0.74 -9.86
C TYR A 96 -14.31 1.43 -9.95
N PRO A 97 -13.25 0.77 -10.46
CA PRO A 97 -11.86 1.19 -10.22
C PRO A 97 -11.53 2.62 -10.62
N TYR A 98 -12.04 3.07 -11.76
CA TYR A 98 -11.81 4.42 -12.30
C TYR A 98 -12.43 5.53 -11.44
N TRP A 99 -13.32 5.18 -10.51
CA TRP A 99 -13.93 6.10 -9.54
C TRP A 99 -13.46 5.80 -8.11
N SER A 100 -13.39 4.53 -7.70
CA SER A 100 -12.90 4.18 -6.36
C SER A 100 -11.41 4.49 -6.19
N GLY A 101 -10.63 4.52 -7.26
CA GLY A 101 -9.17 4.71 -7.15
C GLY A 101 -8.47 3.51 -6.54
N ALA A 102 -9.05 2.32 -6.67
CA ALA A 102 -8.49 1.04 -6.25
C ALA A 102 -9.04 -0.08 -7.12
N HIS A 103 -8.48 -1.28 -7.02
CA HIS A 103 -9.02 -2.43 -7.74
C HIS A 103 -10.37 -2.87 -7.17
N VAL A 104 -11.10 -3.69 -7.94
CA VAL A 104 -12.50 -4.03 -7.69
C VAL A 104 -12.75 -4.77 -6.37
N SER A 105 -11.75 -5.49 -5.85
CA SER A 105 -11.81 -6.16 -4.54
C SER A 105 -11.86 -5.20 -3.37
N ASP A 106 -11.40 -3.95 -3.54
CA ASP A 106 -11.42 -2.95 -2.48
C ASP A 106 -12.77 -2.24 -2.43
N ALA A 107 -13.75 -2.93 -1.84
CA ALA A 107 -15.11 -2.42 -1.70
C ALA A 107 -15.15 -1.25 -0.71
N MET A 108 -15.48 -0.06 -1.22
CA MET A 108 -15.73 1.11 -0.38
C MET A 108 -17.22 1.26 -0.09
N LEU A 109 -17.56 1.33 1.20
CA LEU A 109 -18.87 1.76 1.68
C LEU A 109 -18.76 3.17 2.23
N PHE A 110 -19.73 4.03 1.90
CA PHE A 110 -19.88 5.32 2.57
C PHE A 110 -21.32 5.58 3.02
N THR A 111 -21.47 6.33 4.10
CA THR A 111 -22.77 6.77 4.62
C THR A 111 -22.78 8.29 4.82
N PRO A 112 -23.83 8.98 4.36
CA PRO A 112 -24.08 10.38 4.70
C PRO A 112 -24.66 10.49 6.12
N VAL A 113 -24.11 11.41 6.91
CA VAL A 113 -24.57 11.69 8.27
C VAL A 113 -25.18 13.09 8.31
N PHE A 114 -26.37 13.19 8.91
CA PHE A 114 -27.16 14.42 8.99
C PHE A 114 -27.27 14.86 10.45
N ALA A 115 -26.95 16.12 10.71
CA ALA A 115 -27.32 16.79 11.94
C ALA A 115 -28.85 17.02 11.99
N GLU A 116 -29.35 17.32 13.18
CA GLU A 116 -30.79 17.55 13.39
C GLU A 116 -31.27 18.75 12.56
N GLY A 117 -32.28 18.52 11.71
CA GLY A 117 -32.87 19.55 10.85
C GLY A 117 -32.11 19.83 9.54
N SER A 118 -31.00 19.15 9.27
CA SER A 118 -30.25 19.32 8.01
C SER A 118 -30.96 18.66 6.82
N GLU A 119 -31.06 19.38 5.70
CA GLU A 119 -31.60 18.86 4.42
C GLU A 119 -30.54 18.17 3.55
N VAL A 120 -29.26 18.40 3.84
CA VAL A 120 -28.11 17.83 3.14
C VAL A 120 -27.16 17.17 4.14
N PRO A 121 -26.33 16.20 3.71
CA PRO A 121 -25.35 15.59 4.61
C PRO A 121 -24.35 16.61 5.16
N ASP A 122 -24.08 16.54 6.47
CA ASP A 122 -23.08 17.39 7.14
C ASP A 122 -21.70 16.73 7.16
N VAL A 123 -21.68 15.39 7.22
CA VAL A 123 -20.46 14.58 7.22
C VAL A 123 -20.67 13.32 6.38
N TYR A 124 -19.62 12.84 5.72
CA TYR A 124 -19.59 11.53 5.07
C TYR A 124 -18.58 10.65 5.78
N LEU A 125 -19.02 9.46 6.19
CA LEU A 125 -18.13 8.43 6.74
C LEU A 125 -17.86 7.39 5.66
N ALA A 126 -16.60 6.96 5.54
CA ALA A 126 -16.18 6.00 4.54
C ALA A 126 -15.32 4.89 5.16
N VAL A 127 -15.54 3.67 4.69
CA VAL A 127 -14.70 2.51 4.98
C VAL A 127 -14.46 1.74 3.70
N ARG A 128 -13.20 1.50 3.37
CA ARG A 128 -12.74 0.61 2.29
C ARG A 128 -12.12 -0.61 2.92
N ALA A 129 -12.42 -1.79 2.40
CA ALA A 129 -11.80 -3.03 2.86
C ALA A 129 -11.64 -4.00 1.69
N HIS A 130 -10.59 -4.82 1.74
CA HIS A 130 -10.32 -5.83 0.73
C HIS A 130 -11.24 -7.05 0.88
N TRP A 131 -12.07 -7.30 -0.12
CA TRP A 131 -12.97 -8.44 -0.20
C TRP A 131 -12.33 -9.57 -1.03
N MET A 132 -12.28 -10.79 -0.48
CA MET A 132 -11.56 -11.92 -1.11
C MET A 132 -12.11 -12.33 -2.48
N ASP A 133 -13.40 -12.11 -2.71
CA ASP A 133 -14.03 -12.58 -3.93
C ASP A 133 -15.31 -11.84 -4.31
N LEU A 134 -15.27 -11.27 -5.51
CA LEU A 134 -16.39 -10.62 -6.20
C LEU A 134 -16.68 -11.24 -7.57
N GLY A 135 -16.37 -12.52 -7.79
CA GLY A 135 -16.74 -13.22 -9.03
C GLY A 135 -15.90 -12.84 -10.24
N ALA A 136 -14.62 -12.51 -10.01
CA ALA A 136 -13.64 -12.35 -11.08
C ALA A 136 -13.46 -13.65 -11.88
N LYS A 137 -12.79 -13.59 -13.05
CA LYS A 137 -12.64 -14.75 -13.93
C LYS A 137 -11.92 -15.94 -13.26
N ASP A 138 -11.04 -15.66 -12.29
CA ASP A 138 -10.29 -16.66 -11.54
C ASP A 138 -10.43 -16.45 -10.02
N PRO A 139 -10.21 -17.50 -9.20
CA PRO A 139 -10.23 -17.36 -7.76
C PRO A 139 -8.99 -16.68 -7.18
N GLY A 140 -9.19 -15.79 -6.20
CA GLY A 140 -8.12 -14.95 -5.69
C GLY A 140 -7.79 -13.81 -6.66
N TYR A 141 -6.50 -13.61 -6.92
CA TYR A 141 -6.05 -12.54 -7.82
C TYR A 141 -6.16 -12.93 -9.30
N VAL A 142 -6.55 -11.96 -10.13
CA VAL A 142 -6.51 -12.06 -11.60
C VAL A 142 -5.22 -11.40 -12.10
N LEU A 143 -4.35 -12.19 -12.72
CA LEU A 143 -2.97 -11.77 -13.05
C LEU A 143 -2.78 -11.44 -14.54
N ASP A 144 -3.78 -11.75 -15.36
CA ASP A 144 -3.77 -11.73 -16.83
C ASP A 144 -5.11 -11.22 -17.40
N SER A 145 -5.84 -10.38 -16.65
CA SER A 145 -7.01 -9.68 -17.22
C SER A 145 -6.56 -8.65 -18.26
N THR A 146 -7.26 -8.62 -19.38
CA THR A 146 -7.11 -7.64 -20.47
C THR A 146 -8.24 -6.61 -20.50
N SER A 147 -9.24 -6.80 -19.65
CA SER A 147 -10.41 -5.94 -19.53
C SER A 147 -10.93 -5.97 -18.10
N MET A 148 -11.41 -4.83 -17.60
CA MET A 148 -12.03 -4.77 -16.27
C MET A 148 -13.25 -5.69 -16.10
N HIS A 149 -13.86 -6.14 -17.20
CA HIS A 149 -14.97 -7.13 -17.16
C HIS A 149 -14.52 -8.53 -16.70
N GLN A 150 -13.22 -8.79 -16.66
CA GLN A 150 -12.65 -10.03 -16.14
C GLN A 150 -12.32 -9.96 -14.65
N GLU A 151 -12.44 -8.78 -14.04
CA GLU A 151 -11.90 -8.48 -12.71
C GLU A 151 -12.93 -8.66 -11.59
N GLY A 152 -14.23 -8.73 -11.91
CA GLY A 152 -15.28 -9.06 -10.94
C GLY A 152 -16.51 -8.16 -11.04
N LEU A 153 -17.39 -8.30 -10.05
CA LEU A 153 -18.66 -7.59 -9.94
C LEU A 153 -18.43 -6.10 -9.61
N ILE A 154 -19.09 -5.24 -10.37
CA ILE A 154 -18.96 -3.79 -10.26
C ILE A 154 -20.24 -3.17 -9.70
N MET A 155 -20.05 -2.40 -8.63
CA MET A 155 -21.04 -1.63 -7.90
C MET A 155 -20.60 -0.16 -7.96
N PRO A 156 -21.06 0.63 -8.95
CA PRO A 156 -20.53 1.95 -9.22
C PRO A 156 -21.32 3.03 -8.46
N GLY A 157 -21.44 2.95 -7.13
CA GLY A 157 -22.21 3.92 -6.33
C GLY A 157 -23.69 3.55 -6.20
N VAL A 158 -23.97 2.33 -5.71
CA VAL A 158 -25.33 1.81 -5.50
C VAL A 158 -25.67 1.79 -4.01
N LYS A 159 -26.93 2.08 -3.67
CA LYS A 159 -27.40 1.97 -2.28
C LYS A 159 -27.62 0.50 -1.92
N VAL A 160 -26.81 -0.01 -1.01
CA VAL A 160 -26.92 -1.36 -0.43
C VAL A 160 -27.75 -1.34 0.86
N ILE A 161 -27.88 -0.17 1.48
CA ILE A 161 -28.87 0.14 2.51
C ILE A 161 -29.54 1.45 2.10
N ASN A 162 -30.87 1.47 2.08
CA ASN A 162 -31.68 2.64 1.74
C ASN A 162 -32.51 3.03 2.97
N ARG A 163 -32.24 4.21 3.53
CA ARG A 163 -32.93 4.74 4.72
C ARG A 163 -32.98 3.76 5.90
N GLY A 164 -31.88 3.04 6.12
CA GLY A 164 -31.74 2.06 7.21
C GLY A 164 -32.25 0.65 6.88
N GLU A 165 -32.90 0.45 5.73
CA GLU A 165 -33.38 -0.85 5.25
C GLU A 165 -32.37 -1.47 4.28
N VAL A 166 -31.95 -2.70 4.55
CA VAL A 166 -31.01 -3.43 3.70
C VAL A 166 -31.70 -3.82 2.40
N ASP A 167 -31.06 -3.54 1.26
CA ASP A 167 -31.57 -3.97 -0.04
C ASP A 167 -31.22 -5.45 -0.26
N GLN A 168 -32.20 -6.32 -0.03
CA GLN A 168 -32.00 -7.77 -0.12
C GLN A 168 -31.63 -8.22 -1.54
N GLN A 169 -32.06 -7.50 -2.59
CA GLN A 169 -31.69 -7.84 -3.96
C GLN A 169 -30.20 -7.57 -4.20
N MET A 170 -29.67 -6.49 -3.64
CA MET A 170 -28.22 -6.20 -3.70
C MET A 170 -27.42 -7.22 -2.91
N ILE A 171 -27.90 -7.63 -1.73
CA ILE A 171 -27.27 -8.69 -0.95
C ILE A 171 -27.24 -10.02 -1.71
N ASP A 172 -28.34 -10.38 -2.37
CA ASP A 172 -28.41 -11.60 -3.18
C ASP A 172 -27.43 -11.53 -4.37
N ILE A 173 -27.33 -10.38 -5.05
CA ILE A 173 -26.34 -10.20 -6.12
C ILE A 173 -24.91 -10.41 -5.59
N LEU A 174 -24.55 -9.82 -4.45
CA LEU A 174 -23.23 -10.02 -3.85
C LEU A 174 -23.00 -11.49 -3.48
N ARG A 175 -24.00 -12.14 -2.88
CA ARG A 175 -23.90 -13.52 -2.39
C ARG A 175 -23.71 -14.52 -3.54
N TYR A 176 -24.53 -14.41 -4.59
CA TYR A 176 -24.53 -15.40 -5.68
C TYR A 176 -23.47 -15.17 -6.76
N ASN A 177 -22.75 -14.03 -6.71
CA ASN A 177 -21.58 -13.78 -7.55
C ASN A 177 -20.25 -14.03 -6.81
N SER A 178 -20.28 -14.65 -5.63
CA SER A 178 -19.09 -15.00 -4.86
C SER A 178 -19.01 -16.50 -4.61
N ARG A 179 -17.79 -17.03 -4.71
CA ARG A 179 -17.32 -18.35 -4.25
C ARG A 179 -17.17 -18.38 -2.73
N MET A 180 -17.11 -17.22 -2.06
CA MET A 180 -16.97 -17.10 -0.59
C MET A 180 -18.08 -16.23 0.02
N PRO A 181 -19.37 -16.55 -0.20
CA PRO A 181 -20.49 -15.67 0.12
C PRO A 181 -20.58 -15.27 1.58
N ASP A 182 -20.40 -16.21 2.52
CA ASP A 182 -20.54 -15.92 3.94
C ASP A 182 -19.43 -15.01 4.47
N THR A 183 -18.22 -15.11 3.91
CA THR A 183 -17.12 -14.18 4.23
C THR A 183 -17.44 -12.78 3.75
N ILE A 184 -17.89 -12.65 2.50
CA ILE A 184 -18.28 -11.36 1.90
C ILE A 184 -19.40 -10.68 2.69
N ILE A 185 -20.46 -11.42 3.04
CA ILE A 185 -21.57 -10.86 3.81
C ILE A 185 -21.12 -10.53 5.25
N GLY A 186 -20.22 -11.32 5.84
CA GLY A 186 -19.58 -11.02 7.13
C GLY A 186 -18.83 -9.68 7.10
N ASP A 187 -17.95 -9.48 6.11
CA ASP A 187 -17.16 -8.26 5.97
C ASP A 187 -18.00 -7.04 5.59
N PHE A 188 -19.04 -7.21 4.77
CA PHE A 188 -20.05 -6.18 4.52
C PHE A 188 -20.69 -5.70 5.83
N ASN A 189 -21.13 -6.63 6.68
CA ASN A 189 -21.73 -6.30 7.98
C ASN A 189 -20.70 -5.64 8.92
N ALA A 190 -19.43 -6.05 8.88
CA ALA A 190 -18.35 -5.43 9.63
C ALA A 190 -18.14 -3.97 9.21
N GLN A 191 -18.14 -3.68 7.90
CA GLN A 191 -18.07 -2.31 7.37
C GLN A 191 -19.30 -1.47 7.77
N VAL A 192 -20.52 -2.03 7.70
CA VAL A 192 -21.73 -1.33 8.17
C VAL A 192 -21.67 -1.03 9.67
N ALA A 193 -21.18 -1.98 10.49
CA ALA A 193 -21.00 -1.78 11.92
C ALA A 193 -19.99 -0.67 12.23
N CYS A 194 -18.88 -0.65 11.49
CA CYS A 194 -17.87 0.41 11.51
C CYS A 194 -18.49 1.79 11.22
N LEU A 195 -19.25 1.94 10.13
CA LEU A 195 -19.93 3.20 9.77
C LEU A 195 -20.92 3.65 10.85
N ARG A 196 -21.73 2.72 11.38
CA ARG A 196 -22.71 3.02 12.46
C ARG A 196 -22.04 3.48 13.76
N VAL A 197 -20.85 2.96 14.09
CA VAL A 197 -20.06 3.44 15.25
C VAL A 197 -19.62 4.89 15.02
N GLY A 198 -19.12 5.20 13.82
CA GLY A 198 -18.74 6.56 13.45
C GLY A 198 -19.92 7.54 13.56
N GLU A 199 -21.08 7.17 13.02
CA GLU A 199 -22.30 8.00 13.08
C GLU A 199 -22.70 8.31 14.53
N ARG A 200 -22.74 7.28 15.40
CA ARG A 200 -23.09 7.49 16.81
C ARG A 200 -22.12 8.42 17.51
N ARG A 201 -20.82 8.28 17.23
CA ARG A 201 -19.79 9.15 17.84
C ARG A 201 -19.87 10.59 17.35
N LEU A 202 -20.15 10.80 16.05
CA LEU A 202 -20.38 12.14 15.51
C LEU A 202 -21.56 12.84 16.18
N ARG A 203 -22.69 12.13 16.34
CA ARG A 203 -23.87 12.68 17.02
C ARG A 203 -23.54 13.09 18.46
N GLN A 204 -22.78 12.28 19.20
CA GLN A 204 -22.31 12.64 20.55
C GLN A 204 -21.42 13.89 20.58
N ILE A 205 -20.57 14.06 19.56
CA ILE A 205 -19.72 15.27 19.43
C ILE A 205 -20.60 16.49 19.18
N TRP A 206 -21.59 16.40 18.28
CA TRP A 206 -22.52 17.48 18.00
C TRP A 206 -23.42 17.82 19.19
N GLU A 207 -23.93 16.83 19.93
CA GLU A 207 -24.69 17.05 21.16
C GLU A 207 -23.87 17.80 22.21
N LYS A 208 -22.57 17.51 22.30
CA LYS A 208 -21.67 18.11 23.30
C LYS A 208 -21.20 19.52 22.93
N PHE A 209 -20.84 19.76 21.67
CA PHE A 209 -20.18 21.01 21.24
C PHE A 209 -21.04 21.90 20.34
N GLY A 210 -22.11 21.35 19.74
CA GLY A 210 -22.90 21.98 18.70
C GLY A 210 -22.24 21.90 17.32
N LEU A 211 -23.03 21.70 16.26
CA LEU A 211 -22.55 21.57 14.88
C LEU A 211 -21.69 22.77 14.43
N ALA A 212 -22.17 24.00 14.64
CA ALA A 212 -21.46 25.20 14.22
C ALA A 212 -20.06 25.35 14.85
N THR A 213 -19.90 24.92 16.11
CA THR A 213 -18.61 24.90 16.80
C THR A 213 -17.68 23.85 16.19
N VAL A 214 -18.22 22.66 15.88
CA VAL A 214 -17.47 21.56 15.26
C VAL A 214 -17.00 21.95 13.86
N ASP A 215 -17.89 22.53 13.04
CA ASP A 215 -17.55 22.98 11.69
C ASP A 215 -16.44 24.04 11.71
N ALA A 216 -16.55 25.04 12.59
CA ALA A 216 -15.52 26.06 12.77
C ALA A 216 -14.19 25.49 13.29
N ALA A 217 -14.22 24.42 14.09
CA ALA A 217 -13.01 23.73 14.52
C ALA A 217 -12.37 22.93 13.37
N VAL A 218 -13.18 22.25 12.56
CA VAL A 218 -12.74 21.52 11.35
C VAL A 218 -12.04 22.47 10.38
N ASP A 219 -12.62 23.65 10.11
CA ASP A 219 -11.99 24.67 9.26
C ASP A 219 -10.58 25.04 9.76
N ARG A 220 -10.43 25.30 11.06
CA ARG A 220 -9.13 25.65 11.66
C ARG A 220 -8.13 24.48 11.65
N ILE A 221 -8.61 23.26 11.81
CA ILE A 221 -7.80 22.03 11.73
C ILE A 221 -7.22 21.86 10.32
N ILE A 222 -8.06 22.06 9.30
CA ILE A 222 -7.67 21.98 7.88
C ILE A 222 -6.72 23.12 7.54
N GLU A 223 -7.04 24.36 7.91
CA GLU A 223 -6.21 25.53 7.65
C GLU A 223 -4.82 25.41 8.30
N HIS A 224 -4.75 24.86 9.53
CA HIS A 224 -3.47 24.56 10.16
C HIS A 224 -2.69 23.48 9.39
N GLY A 225 -3.34 22.41 8.93
CA GLY A 225 -2.70 21.39 8.11
C GLY A 225 -2.12 21.97 6.81
N ALA A 226 -2.85 22.88 6.16
CA ALA A 226 -2.41 23.58 4.96
C ALA A 226 -1.17 24.44 5.19
N ARG A 227 -1.17 25.26 6.25
CA ARG A 227 0.00 26.08 6.60
C ARG A 227 1.23 25.21 6.88
N THR A 228 1.08 24.16 7.71
CA THR A 228 2.19 23.29 8.07
C THR A 228 2.78 22.55 6.87
N ALA A 229 1.93 22.04 5.96
CA ALA A 229 2.40 21.40 4.73
C ALA A 229 3.09 22.40 3.80
N THR A 230 2.52 23.59 3.65
CA THR A 230 3.10 24.68 2.83
C THR A 230 4.47 25.11 3.34
N ASP A 231 4.61 25.31 4.66
CA ASP A 231 5.88 25.68 5.28
C ASP A 231 6.93 24.58 5.12
N ALA A 232 6.51 23.30 5.17
CA ALA A 232 7.40 22.19 4.91
C ALA A 232 7.88 22.15 3.45
N VAL A 233 7.01 22.43 2.47
CA VAL A 233 7.40 22.54 1.05
C VAL A 233 8.39 23.69 0.84
N ARG A 234 8.14 24.87 1.44
CA ARG A 234 9.06 26.03 1.35
C ARG A 234 10.45 25.77 1.93
N ALA A 235 10.56 24.81 2.85
CA ALA A 235 11.85 24.40 3.43
C ALA A 235 12.61 23.40 2.56
N MET A 236 11.98 22.82 1.55
CA MET A 236 12.62 21.93 0.57
C MET A 236 13.37 22.77 -0.48
N PRO A 237 14.42 22.20 -1.11
CA PRO A 237 15.08 22.88 -2.22
C PRO A 237 14.14 22.99 -3.41
N ASP A 238 14.06 24.18 -4.01
CA ASP A 238 13.42 24.35 -5.32
C ASP A 238 14.21 23.59 -6.40
N GLY A 239 13.49 22.99 -7.34
CA GLY A 239 14.08 22.27 -8.45
C GLY A 239 13.11 21.36 -9.19
N THR A 240 13.56 20.85 -10.33
CA THR A 240 12.84 19.89 -11.15
C THR A 240 13.75 18.70 -11.42
N TRP A 241 13.25 17.49 -11.15
CA TRP A 241 14.01 16.26 -11.31
C TRP A 241 13.19 15.20 -12.03
N ASP A 242 13.79 14.62 -13.05
CA ASP A 242 13.22 13.51 -13.82
C ASP A 242 13.79 12.19 -13.33
N ALA A 243 12.93 11.18 -13.21
CA ALA A 243 13.35 9.81 -12.98
C ALA A 243 12.53 8.85 -13.83
N TYR A 244 13.15 7.72 -14.18
CA TYR A 244 12.44 6.58 -14.75
C TYR A 244 12.86 5.29 -14.06
N ASP A 245 11.97 4.31 -14.13
CA ASP A 245 12.21 2.93 -13.72
C ASP A 245 11.32 1.98 -14.54
N TRP A 246 11.52 0.68 -14.39
CA TRP A 246 10.85 -0.35 -15.16
C TRP A 246 10.02 -1.27 -14.29
N LEU A 247 8.83 -1.58 -14.78
CA LEU A 247 8.03 -2.72 -14.34
C LEU A 247 8.31 -3.92 -15.26
N ASP A 248 8.24 -5.13 -14.73
CA ASP A 248 8.70 -6.33 -15.45
C ASP A 248 7.88 -6.67 -16.71
N ASP A 249 6.56 -6.72 -16.60
CA ASP A 249 5.59 -7.05 -17.66
C ASP A 249 4.15 -6.78 -17.16
N ASP A 250 3.16 -6.96 -18.04
CA ASP A 250 1.73 -6.85 -17.73
C ASP A 250 1.02 -8.22 -17.60
N GLY A 251 1.75 -9.34 -17.57
CA GLY A 251 1.13 -10.68 -17.54
C GLY A 251 0.57 -11.17 -18.88
N ILE A 252 0.59 -10.34 -19.93
CA ILE A 252 0.18 -10.69 -21.30
C ILE A 252 1.39 -10.71 -22.23
N SER A 253 2.15 -9.62 -22.21
CA SER A 253 3.43 -9.44 -22.89
C SER A 253 4.59 -9.80 -21.96
N HIS A 254 5.81 -9.80 -22.50
CA HIS A 254 7.04 -10.02 -21.71
C HIS A 254 7.92 -8.77 -21.64
N ASP A 255 7.45 -7.67 -22.24
CA ASP A 255 8.19 -6.44 -22.40
C ASP A 255 8.21 -5.65 -21.10
N LEU A 256 9.34 -4.99 -20.83
CA LEU A 256 9.43 -4.06 -19.73
C LEU A 256 8.53 -2.85 -20.01
N ILE A 257 7.87 -2.35 -18.97
CA ILE A 257 6.99 -1.19 -19.05
C ILE A 257 7.68 -0.01 -18.38
N LYS A 258 7.85 1.08 -19.10
CA LYS A 258 8.50 2.28 -18.61
C LYS A 258 7.56 3.07 -17.71
N MET A 259 8.01 3.34 -16.50
CA MET A 259 7.43 4.32 -15.59
C MET A 259 8.37 5.52 -15.51
N ALA A 260 7.84 6.73 -15.67
CA ALA A 260 8.61 7.96 -15.56
C ALA A 260 7.84 9.00 -14.74
N VAL A 261 8.58 9.82 -14.00
CA VAL A 261 8.05 10.92 -13.21
C VAL A 261 8.95 12.14 -13.33
N THR A 262 8.33 13.31 -13.37
CA THR A 262 8.97 14.60 -13.15
C THR A 262 8.43 15.18 -11.85
N VAL A 263 9.31 15.46 -10.90
CA VAL A 263 8.93 16.10 -9.63
C VAL A 263 9.47 17.53 -9.63
N THR A 264 8.58 18.50 -9.46
CA THR A 264 8.94 19.94 -9.40
C THR A 264 8.53 20.52 -8.06
N ILE A 265 9.47 21.16 -7.38
CA ILE A 265 9.24 21.98 -6.19
C ILE A 265 9.54 23.41 -6.56
N GLU A 266 8.56 24.30 -6.40
CA GLU A 266 8.70 25.72 -6.67
C GLU A 266 7.93 26.54 -5.62
N GLY A 267 8.69 27.14 -4.68
CA GLY A 267 8.16 27.96 -3.62
C GLY A 267 7.26 27.18 -2.65
N GLU A 268 5.95 27.25 -2.87
CA GLU A 268 4.95 26.53 -2.06
C GLU A 268 4.27 25.38 -2.80
N ASN A 269 4.66 25.10 -4.05
CA ASN A 269 4.04 24.08 -4.88
C ASN A 269 4.92 22.84 -4.98
N PHE A 270 4.29 21.67 -4.89
CA PHE A 270 4.91 20.38 -5.12
C PHE A 270 4.14 19.65 -6.22
N THR A 271 4.75 19.46 -7.39
CA THR A 271 4.11 18.84 -8.54
C THR A 271 4.73 17.49 -8.85
N VAL A 272 3.90 16.48 -9.09
CA VAL A 272 4.28 15.14 -9.57
C VAL A 272 3.62 14.89 -10.92
N ASP A 273 4.41 14.82 -11.98
CA ASP A 273 3.92 14.57 -13.34
C ASP A 273 4.38 13.20 -13.86
N TYR A 274 3.44 12.36 -14.28
CA TYR A 274 3.71 11.04 -14.87
C TYR A 274 3.58 11.00 -16.39
N GLY A 275 3.48 12.16 -17.05
CA GLY A 275 3.22 12.27 -18.50
C GLY A 275 4.14 11.46 -19.41
N ASP A 276 5.40 11.28 -19.02
CA ASP A 276 6.44 10.57 -19.80
C ASP A 276 6.48 9.04 -19.58
N SER A 277 5.54 8.51 -18.79
CA SER A 277 5.32 7.07 -18.63
C SER A 277 4.69 6.48 -19.89
N ASP A 278 4.80 5.16 -20.05
CA ASP A 278 4.13 4.46 -21.15
C ASP A 278 2.60 4.65 -21.10
N GLN A 279 1.97 4.45 -22.26
CA GLN A 279 0.51 4.37 -22.34
C GLN A 279 -0.01 3.11 -21.64
N ALA A 280 -1.31 3.07 -21.39
CA ALA A 280 -1.97 1.91 -20.81
C ALA A 280 -1.66 0.65 -21.63
N VAL A 281 -1.35 -0.43 -20.92
CA VAL A 281 -0.97 -1.73 -21.47
C VAL A 281 -2.16 -2.70 -21.42
N PRO A 282 -2.16 -3.78 -22.21
CA PRO A 282 -3.25 -4.75 -22.21
C PRO A 282 -3.56 -5.34 -20.84
N GLY A 283 -2.54 -5.77 -20.08
CA GLY A 283 -2.71 -6.48 -18.82
C GLY A 283 -3.05 -5.61 -17.60
N PRO A 284 -3.22 -6.20 -16.40
CA PRO A 284 -3.88 -5.56 -15.27
C PRO A 284 -2.99 -4.68 -14.39
N VAL A 285 -1.90 -4.15 -14.95
CA VAL A 285 -0.93 -3.30 -14.24
C VAL A 285 -1.24 -1.80 -14.38
N ASN A 286 -2.30 -1.44 -15.09
CA ASN A 286 -2.70 -0.03 -15.23
C ASN A 286 -3.28 0.51 -13.93
N MET A 287 -2.98 1.77 -13.63
CA MET A 287 -3.39 2.42 -12.40
C MET A 287 -4.64 3.28 -12.62
N PRO A 288 -5.71 3.08 -11.84
CA PRO A 288 -6.77 4.06 -11.75
C PRO A 288 -6.22 5.39 -11.23
N TYR A 289 -6.70 6.52 -11.78
CA TYR A 289 -6.16 7.84 -11.44
C TYR A 289 -6.21 8.15 -9.93
N GLY A 290 -7.30 7.79 -9.24
CA GLY A 290 -7.42 7.98 -7.79
C GLY A 290 -6.31 7.26 -7.00
N ARG A 291 -5.76 6.16 -7.52
CA ARG A 291 -4.63 5.47 -6.90
C ARG A 291 -3.31 6.19 -7.14
N THR A 292 -3.10 6.71 -8.34
CA THR A 292 -1.95 7.56 -8.68
C THR A 292 -1.88 8.77 -7.75
N LEU A 293 -3.03 9.42 -7.52
CA LEU A 293 -3.14 10.51 -6.53
C LEU A 293 -2.74 10.05 -5.13
N SER A 294 -3.25 8.89 -4.69
CA SER A 294 -2.95 8.36 -3.36
C SER A 294 -1.46 8.07 -3.15
N MET A 295 -0.79 7.48 -4.14
CA MET A 295 0.66 7.20 -4.07
C MET A 295 1.46 8.49 -3.93
N ALA A 296 1.15 9.51 -4.74
CA ALA A 296 1.80 10.81 -4.61
C ALA A 296 1.52 11.49 -3.26
N LYS A 297 0.29 11.39 -2.75
CA LYS A 297 -0.09 11.89 -1.41
C LYS A 297 0.70 11.20 -0.30
N ALA A 298 0.88 9.89 -0.37
CA ALA A 298 1.65 9.14 0.63
C ALA A 298 3.11 9.61 0.69
N VAL A 299 3.76 9.79 -0.46
CA VAL A 299 5.13 10.34 -0.54
C VAL A 299 5.15 11.79 -0.04
N PHE A 300 4.24 12.63 -0.50
CA PHE A 300 4.18 14.03 -0.08
C PHE A 300 4.01 14.16 1.44
N LYS A 301 3.12 13.35 2.03
CA LYS A 301 2.83 13.35 3.45
C LYS A 301 4.00 12.88 4.29
N SER A 302 4.74 11.85 3.85
CA SER A 302 5.93 11.36 4.55
C SER A 302 7.04 12.40 4.59
N LEU A 303 7.15 13.24 3.55
CA LEU A 303 8.18 14.27 3.44
C LEU A 303 7.83 15.58 4.15
N THR A 304 6.54 15.94 4.20
CA THR A 304 6.11 17.25 4.72
C THR A 304 5.64 17.20 6.16
N THR A 305 4.70 16.31 6.48
CA THR A 305 4.00 16.32 7.76
C THR A 305 3.83 14.91 8.35
N PRO A 306 4.91 14.11 8.48
CA PRO A 306 4.81 12.70 8.87
C PRO A 306 4.26 12.47 10.29
N GLY A 307 4.42 13.44 11.20
CA GLY A 307 4.02 13.31 12.60
C GLY A 307 2.57 13.72 12.92
N THR A 308 1.81 14.21 11.94
CA THR A 308 0.44 14.70 12.16
C THR A 308 -0.60 13.84 11.44
N PRO A 309 -1.77 13.55 12.06
CA PRO A 309 -2.88 12.90 11.36
C PRO A 309 -3.25 13.65 10.09
N ALA A 310 -3.48 12.94 9.00
CA ALA A 310 -3.80 13.57 7.72
C ALA A 310 -5.21 14.17 7.70
N ASN A 311 -5.34 15.23 6.91
CA ASN A 311 -6.57 15.95 6.62
C ASN A 311 -6.41 16.66 5.28
N HIS A 312 -7.47 17.24 4.75
CA HIS A 312 -7.48 17.88 3.43
C HIS A 312 -6.39 18.94 3.25
N GLY A 313 -6.15 19.75 4.29
CA GLY A 313 -5.18 20.85 4.25
C GLY A 313 -3.76 20.36 3.98
N HIS A 314 -3.39 19.21 4.53
CA HIS A 314 -2.05 18.64 4.35
C HIS A 314 -1.70 18.33 2.89
N TYR A 315 -2.65 18.27 1.97
CA TYR A 315 -2.39 17.92 0.58
C TYR A 315 -2.56 19.11 -0.39
N GLN A 316 -2.95 20.29 0.10
CA GLN A 316 -3.19 21.46 -0.75
C GLN A 316 -1.99 21.88 -1.62
N PRO A 317 -0.73 21.79 -1.14
CA PRO A 317 0.43 22.12 -1.96
C PRO A 317 0.73 21.12 -3.08
N LEU A 318 0.10 19.93 -3.05
CA LEU A 318 0.41 18.84 -3.97
C LEU A 318 -0.47 18.93 -5.22
N THR A 319 0.18 18.96 -6.38
CA THR A 319 -0.46 18.77 -7.69
C THR A 319 0.05 17.47 -8.32
N VAL A 320 -0.85 16.70 -8.92
CA VAL A 320 -0.51 15.44 -9.58
C VAL A 320 -1.14 15.40 -10.97
N SER A 321 -0.32 15.18 -12.00
CA SER A 321 -0.77 15.14 -13.40
C SER A 321 -0.40 13.83 -14.08
N CYS A 322 -1.31 13.36 -14.92
CA CYS A 322 -1.07 12.29 -15.88
C CYS A 322 -2.18 12.31 -16.95
N PRO A 323 -1.85 12.24 -18.25
CA PRO A 323 -2.84 12.24 -19.33
C PRO A 323 -3.76 11.01 -19.26
N PRO A 324 -5.08 11.12 -19.53
CA PRO A 324 -5.96 9.96 -19.67
C PRO A 324 -5.44 8.97 -20.73
N GLY A 325 -5.42 7.68 -20.39
CA GLY A 325 -4.86 6.62 -21.24
C GLY A 325 -3.37 6.34 -20.99
N ASN A 326 -2.69 7.13 -20.15
CA ASN A 326 -1.38 6.80 -19.61
C ASN A 326 -1.48 5.59 -18.63
N LEU A 327 -0.38 4.87 -18.41
CA LEU A 327 -0.28 3.80 -17.39
C LEU A 327 -0.80 4.24 -16.01
N PHE A 328 -0.55 5.51 -15.64
CA PHE A 328 -0.98 6.12 -14.39
C PHE A 328 -2.38 6.74 -14.42
N HIS A 329 -3.09 6.64 -15.55
CA HIS A 329 -4.45 7.13 -15.73
C HIS A 329 -5.24 6.17 -16.63
N ALA A 330 -5.49 4.97 -16.10
CA ALA A 330 -6.32 3.99 -16.78
C ALA A 330 -7.70 4.59 -17.13
N VAL A 331 -8.16 4.30 -18.36
CA VAL A 331 -9.51 4.64 -18.83
C VAL A 331 -10.25 3.37 -19.20
N TYR A 332 -11.57 3.39 -19.06
CA TYR A 332 -12.39 2.23 -19.40
C TYR A 332 -12.16 1.79 -20.86
N PRO A 333 -11.97 0.49 -21.16
CA PRO A 333 -12.12 -0.68 -20.27
C PRO A 333 -10.80 -1.30 -19.77
N ALA A 334 -9.69 -0.55 -19.69
CA ALA A 334 -8.37 -1.07 -19.32
C ALA A 334 -8.38 -1.86 -17.99
N ALA A 335 -7.66 -2.97 -17.93
CA ALA A 335 -7.52 -3.80 -16.75
C ALA A 335 -6.67 -3.10 -15.66
N THR A 336 -7.08 -3.22 -14.38
CA THR A 336 -6.53 -2.44 -13.25
C THR A 336 -6.33 -3.27 -11.97
N PHE A 337 -6.41 -4.60 -12.06
CA PHE A 337 -6.50 -5.45 -10.88
C PHE A 337 -5.27 -5.39 -9.95
N THR A 338 -4.07 -5.25 -10.51
CA THR A 338 -2.82 -5.44 -9.77
C THR A 338 -2.27 -4.13 -9.19
N LEU A 339 -1.53 -4.22 -8.07
CA LEU A 339 -1.22 -3.04 -7.24
C LEU A 339 0.23 -2.53 -7.38
N TRP A 340 1.11 -3.35 -7.96
CA TRP A 340 2.56 -3.18 -7.94
C TRP A 340 3.09 -1.96 -8.67
N THR A 341 2.41 -1.51 -9.73
CA THR A 341 2.74 -0.25 -10.42
C THR A 341 2.73 0.94 -9.44
N GLY A 342 1.81 0.94 -8.47
CA GLY A 342 1.74 1.98 -7.43
C GLY A 342 2.88 1.90 -6.42
N MET A 343 3.30 0.70 -6.02
CA MET A 343 4.45 0.54 -5.11
C MET A 343 5.75 1.01 -5.78
N ALA A 344 5.95 0.64 -7.04
CA ALA A 344 7.10 1.09 -7.81
C ALA A 344 7.05 2.60 -8.06
N SER A 345 5.86 3.19 -8.25
CA SER A 345 5.72 4.64 -8.41
C SER A 345 6.07 5.43 -7.15
N PHE A 346 5.80 4.86 -5.97
CA PHE A 346 6.21 5.45 -4.69
C PHE A 346 7.74 5.61 -4.63
N GLU A 347 8.50 4.58 -4.98
CA GLU A 347 9.97 4.62 -5.03
C GLU A 347 10.47 5.50 -6.18
N LEU A 348 9.76 5.55 -7.30
CA LEU A 348 10.11 6.39 -8.44
C LEU A 348 10.08 7.89 -8.10
N ILE A 349 9.10 8.36 -7.31
CA ILE A 349 9.09 9.74 -6.81
C ILE A 349 10.32 9.99 -5.92
N HIS A 350 10.65 9.06 -5.02
CA HIS A 350 11.84 9.18 -4.17
C HIS A 350 13.13 9.22 -5.01
N LYS A 351 13.21 8.44 -6.09
CA LYS A 351 14.35 8.44 -7.02
C LYS A 351 14.54 9.81 -7.68
N ALA A 352 13.47 10.48 -8.08
CA ALA A 352 13.54 11.85 -8.60
C ALA A 352 14.07 12.81 -7.53
N LEU A 353 13.47 12.79 -6.33
CA LEU A 353 13.84 13.68 -5.23
C LEU A 353 15.27 13.47 -4.71
N ALA A 354 15.80 12.24 -4.74
CA ALA A 354 17.16 11.92 -4.28
C ALA A 354 18.26 12.66 -5.07
N GLN A 355 17.93 13.21 -6.24
CA GLN A 355 18.84 14.05 -7.03
C GLN A 355 19.05 15.43 -6.40
N GLY A 356 18.04 15.99 -5.72
CA GLY A 356 18.09 17.30 -5.08
C GLY A 356 18.08 17.28 -3.54
N MET A 357 17.64 16.17 -2.93
CA MET A 357 17.42 16.07 -1.49
C MET A 357 18.31 14.99 -0.88
N ALA A 358 19.27 15.41 -0.05
CA ALA A 358 20.27 14.51 0.54
C ALA A 358 19.69 13.52 1.57
N GLN A 359 18.52 13.81 2.15
CA GLN A 359 17.87 13.00 3.18
C GLN A 359 17.12 11.78 2.65
N ILE A 360 16.95 11.66 1.32
CA ILE A 360 16.23 10.54 0.71
C ILE A 360 17.08 9.27 0.84
N ALA A 361 16.45 8.19 1.29
CA ALA A 361 17.07 6.87 1.38
C ALA A 361 17.23 6.24 -0.02
N ALA A 362 18.05 5.19 -0.11
CA ALA A 362 18.06 4.33 -1.29
C ALA A 362 16.72 3.57 -1.44
N CYS A 363 16.56 2.84 -2.54
CA CYS A 363 15.32 2.13 -2.83
C CYS A 363 15.07 0.96 -1.86
N SER A 364 13.82 0.71 -1.45
CA SER A 364 13.42 -0.43 -0.63
C SER A 364 12.78 -1.54 -1.47
N ALA A 365 13.58 -2.34 -2.18
CA ALA A 365 13.16 -3.44 -3.06
C ALA A 365 12.17 -3.13 -4.22
N SER A 366 11.52 -1.95 -4.23
CA SER A 366 10.54 -1.49 -5.23
C SER A 366 9.23 -2.28 -5.34
N ASP A 367 9.02 -3.28 -4.50
CA ASP A 367 7.89 -4.20 -4.51
C ASP A 367 7.79 -4.89 -3.13
N GLU A 368 6.57 -5.25 -2.74
CA GLU A 368 6.26 -6.19 -1.67
C GLU A 368 5.87 -7.56 -2.29
N PRO A 369 6.83 -8.47 -2.52
CA PRO A 369 6.54 -9.75 -3.14
C PRO A 369 5.75 -10.64 -2.18
N GLY A 370 4.83 -11.41 -2.73
CA GLY A 370 3.98 -12.30 -1.94
C GLY A 370 3.62 -13.57 -2.69
N PHE A 371 2.81 -14.39 -2.02
CA PHE A 371 2.15 -15.53 -2.65
C PHE A 371 0.70 -15.64 -2.18
N MET A 372 -0.11 -16.29 -2.99
CA MET A 372 -1.45 -16.72 -2.59
C MET A 372 -1.59 -18.21 -2.87
N ALA A 373 -2.16 -18.95 -1.93
CA ALA A 373 -2.54 -20.34 -2.11
C ALA A 373 -4.06 -20.44 -2.10
N VAL A 374 -4.61 -21.13 -3.09
CA VAL A 374 -6.05 -21.30 -3.28
C VAL A 374 -6.35 -22.77 -3.51
N GLY A 375 -7.45 -23.27 -2.95
CA GLY A 375 -7.88 -24.63 -3.21
C GLY A 375 -9.02 -25.05 -2.30
N THR A 376 -9.21 -26.36 -2.18
CA THR A 376 -10.19 -26.96 -1.26
C THR A 376 -9.45 -27.64 -0.13
N HIS A 377 -9.81 -27.31 1.12
CA HIS A 377 -9.18 -27.90 2.29
C HIS A 377 -9.58 -29.38 2.39
N PRO A 378 -8.62 -30.32 2.49
CA PRO A 378 -8.91 -31.75 2.42
C PRO A 378 -9.78 -32.24 3.58
N ASP A 379 -9.60 -31.68 4.79
CA ASP A 379 -10.33 -32.14 5.99
C ASP A 379 -11.75 -31.55 6.11
N THR A 380 -11.97 -30.31 5.66
CA THR A 380 -13.27 -29.62 5.82
C THR A 380 -14.10 -29.60 4.54
N GLY A 381 -13.47 -29.77 3.37
CA GLY A 381 -14.11 -29.62 2.07
C GLY A 381 -14.40 -28.16 1.69
N GLU A 382 -13.98 -27.19 2.50
CA GLU A 382 -14.21 -25.77 2.25
C GLU A 382 -13.16 -25.17 1.32
N LEU A 383 -13.54 -24.17 0.52
CA LEU A 383 -12.58 -23.37 -0.24
C LEU A 383 -11.73 -22.54 0.71
N TYR A 384 -10.42 -22.54 0.50
CA TYR A 384 -9.50 -21.63 1.15
C TYR A 384 -8.84 -20.71 0.11
N ALA A 385 -8.55 -19.50 0.54
CA ALA A 385 -7.68 -18.56 -0.13
C ALA A 385 -6.85 -17.87 0.95
N VAL A 386 -5.57 -18.20 1.02
CA VAL A 386 -4.63 -17.59 1.98
C VAL A 386 -3.57 -16.82 1.22
N SER A 387 -3.15 -15.68 1.77
CA SER A 387 -2.11 -14.84 1.17
C SER A 387 -1.12 -14.37 2.22
N ASN A 388 0.08 -14.05 1.75
CA ASN A 388 1.11 -13.44 2.56
C ASN A 388 1.91 -12.42 1.75
N ASN A 389 2.17 -11.27 2.37
CA ASN A 389 3.10 -10.25 1.89
C ASN A 389 4.43 -10.44 2.60
N GLU A 390 5.52 -10.60 1.85
CA GLU A 390 6.84 -10.80 2.44
C GLU A 390 7.48 -9.48 2.87
N GLY A 391 8.21 -9.54 3.98
CA GLY A 391 9.13 -8.46 4.33
C GLY A 391 10.24 -8.32 3.29
N ILE A 392 10.66 -7.10 3.03
CA ILE A 392 11.74 -6.73 2.11
C ILE A 392 12.84 -5.98 2.83
N GLY A 393 13.96 -5.78 2.14
CA GLY A 393 15.02 -4.91 2.60
C GLY A 393 14.73 -3.43 2.33
N TRP A 394 14.78 -2.59 3.36
CA TRP A 394 14.69 -1.14 3.18
C TRP A 394 15.99 -0.56 2.66
N GLY A 395 15.91 0.51 1.87
CA GLY A 395 17.10 1.20 1.39
C GLY A 395 17.89 1.87 2.51
N ALA A 396 19.22 1.85 2.39
CA ALA A 396 20.11 2.53 3.32
C ALA A 396 19.92 4.05 3.30
N THR A 397 20.18 4.70 4.43
CA THR A 397 20.12 6.15 4.56
C THR A 397 21.53 6.74 4.60
N PRO A 398 21.69 8.08 4.53
CA PRO A 398 22.99 8.71 4.78
C PRO A 398 23.56 8.49 6.19
N ARG A 399 22.79 7.90 7.13
CA ARG A 399 23.12 7.86 8.56
C ARG A 399 23.12 6.46 9.17
N HIS A 400 22.49 5.48 8.53
CA HIS A 400 22.36 4.12 9.07
C HIS A 400 21.95 3.14 7.98
N ASP A 401 22.17 1.85 8.26
CA ASP A 401 21.74 0.73 7.43
C ASP A 401 20.23 0.69 7.26
N GLY A 402 19.78 0.10 6.16
CA GLY A 402 18.38 -0.21 5.94
C GLY A 402 17.89 -1.32 6.85
N ALA A 403 16.63 -1.25 7.26
CA ALA A 403 16.00 -2.29 8.05
C ALA A 403 15.71 -3.54 7.19
N SER A 404 16.00 -4.73 7.74
CA SER A 404 15.75 -6.01 7.07
C SER A 404 14.34 -6.54 7.34
N ALA A 405 13.78 -7.27 6.37
CA ALA A 405 12.52 -8.00 6.49
C ALA A 405 11.31 -7.17 6.99
N LEU A 406 11.21 -5.90 6.58
CA LEU A 406 10.05 -5.04 6.88
C LEU A 406 9.12 -4.92 5.67
N GLN A 407 7.85 -4.62 5.90
CA GLN A 407 6.90 -4.33 4.81
C GLN A 407 7.35 -3.13 3.98
N HIS A 408 6.98 -3.09 2.71
CA HIS A 408 7.40 -2.04 1.79
C HIS A 408 6.89 -0.66 2.26
N LEU A 409 7.64 0.41 1.96
CA LEU A 409 7.33 1.76 2.42
C LEU A 409 5.91 2.23 2.00
N ALA A 410 5.48 1.88 0.79
CA ALA A 410 4.13 2.17 0.28
C ALA A 410 2.99 1.40 0.99
N MET A 411 3.34 0.37 1.78
CA MET A 411 2.42 -0.56 2.45
C MET A 411 2.67 -0.59 3.98
N THR A 412 3.38 0.41 4.53
CA THR A 412 3.66 0.46 5.96
C THR A 412 2.37 0.38 6.77
N ALA A 413 2.41 -0.42 7.85
CA ALA A 413 1.30 -0.86 8.71
C ALA A 413 0.63 -2.20 8.33
N VAL A 414 0.93 -2.75 7.15
CA VAL A 414 0.66 -4.15 6.84
C VAL A 414 1.45 -5.08 7.77
N ARG A 415 0.95 -6.30 7.95
CA ARG A 415 1.63 -7.37 8.67
C ARG A 415 1.74 -8.60 7.77
N ASN A 416 2.84 -9.34 7.94
CA ASN A 416 2.91 -10.69 7.40
C ASN A 416 1.97 -11.62 8.20
N THR A 417 1.45 -12.63 7.52
CA THR A 417 0.56 -13.62 8.15
C THR A 417 1.41 -14.63 8.93
N SER A 418 0.99 -14.98 10.15
CA SER A 418 1.66 -16.03 10.93
C SER A 418 1.67 -17.36 10.16
N MET A 419 2.82 -18.06 10.18
CA MET A 419 2.95 -19.38 9.55
C MET A 419 1.93 -20.36 10.11
N GLU A 420 1.71 -20.36 11.43
CA GLU A 420 0.73 -21.24 12.08
C GLU A 420 -0.70 -20.96 11.57
N VAL A 421 -1.03 -19.70 11.30
CA VAL A 421 -2.34 -19.33 10.74
C VAL A 421 -2.47 -19.82 9.31
N LEU A 422 -1.43 -19.65 8.50
CA LEU A 422 -1.40 -20.12 7.11
C LEU A 422 -1.54 -21.65 7.02
N GLU A 423 -0.78 -22.39 7.82
CA GLU A 423 -0.80 -23.86 7.87
C GLU A 423 -2.10 -24.41 8.48
N HIS A 424 -2.70 -23.68 9.42
CA HIS A 424 -3.99 -24.08 9.99
C HIS A 424 -5.15 -23.89 9.01
N ARG A 425 -5.08 -22.87 8.16
CA ARG A 425 -6.15 -22.50 7.22
C ARG A 425 -6.03 -23.17 5.85
N SER A 426 -4.86 -23.71 5.52
CA SER A 426 -4.58 -24.28 4.21
C SER A 426 -3.59 -25.44 4.30
N PRO A 427 -3.69 -26.44 3.40
CA PRO A 427 -2.82 -27.61 3.36
C PRO A 427 -1.44 -27.25 2.76
N ILE A 428 -0.74 -26.31 3.38
CA ILE A 428 0.64 -25.95 3.07
C ILE A 428 1.48 -26.11 4.33
N PHE A 429 2.80 -26.22 4.17
CA PHE A 429 3.75 -26.36 5.26
C PHE A 429 5.01 -25.56 4.98
N HIS A 430 5.45 -24.76 5.95
CA HIS A 430 6.67 -23.96 5.83
C HIS A 430 7.89 -24.80 6.20
N GLU A 431 8.78 -25.02 5.24
CA GLU A 431 10.03 -25.75 5.47
C GLU A 431 11.18 -24.81 5.88
N ARG A 432 11.08 -23.53 5.51
CA ARG A 432 12.11 -22.52 5.77
C ARG A 432 11.54 -21.11 5.78
N LEU A 433 12.02 -20.28 6.71
CA LEU A 433 11.84 -18.83 6.73
C LEU A 433 13.06 -18.18 7.39
N GLU A 434 13.88 -17.48 6.61
CA GLU A 434 15.12 -16.87 7.07
C GLU A 434 15.44 -15.58 6.33
N LEU A 435 16.36 -14.78 6.86
CA LEU A 435 16.94 -13.65 6.13
C LEU A 435 17.73 -14.18 4.92
N ARG A 436 17.67 -13.43 3.82
CA ARG A 436 18.43 -13.75 2.61
C ARG A 436 19.80 -13.07 2.70
N GLN A 437 20.81 -13.79 3.18
CA GLN A 437 22.20 -13.33 3.22
C GLN A 437 22.61 -12.74 1.86
N ASP A 438 23.42 -11.68 1.88
CA ASP A 438 23.96 -10.98 0.70
C ASP A 438 22.90 -10.32 -0.20
N SER A 439 21.64 -10.25 0.25
CA SER A 439 20.58 -9.65 -0.58
C SER A 439 20.54 -8.12 -0.53
N GLY A 440 21.03 -7.52 0.56
CA GLY A 440 21.06 -6.08 0.76
C GLY A 440 22.19 -5.43 -0.03
N GLY A 441 21.92 -4.27 -0.65
CA GLY A 441 22.92 -3.55 -1.44
C GLY A 441 24.05 -3.05 -0.54
N ALA A 442 25.29 -3.39 -0.90
CA ALA A 442 26.46 -2.98 -0.15
C ALA A 442 26.67 -1.46 -0.17
N GLY A 443 27.21 -0.91 0.91
CA GLY A 443 27.57 0.50 0.99
C GLY A 443 28.26 0.81 2.31
N ARG A 444 28.66 2.07 2.49
CA ARG A 444 29.04 2.55 3.83
C ARG A 444 27.93 2.21 4.83
N TRP A 445 26.70 2.46 4.40
CA TRP A 445 25.50 1.93 5.00
C TRP A 445 24.89 0.89 4.05
N ARG A 446 24.67 -0.32 4.56
CA ARG A 446 24.14 -1.48 3.84
C ARG A 446 22.62 -1.36 3.74
N GLY A 447 22.04 -1.72 2.61
CA GLY A 447 20.59 -1.89 2.51
C GLY A 447 20.11 -3.06 3.35
N GLY A 448 18.85 -3.02 3.80
CA GLY A 448 18.24 -4.13 4.51
C GLY A 448 18.22 -5.40 3.67
N LEU A 449 18.18 -6.54 4.34
CA LEU A 449 18.07 -7.85 3.69
C LEU A 449 16.60 -8.17 3.40
N GLY A 450 16.39 -8.88 2.29
CA GLY A 450 15.15 -9.61 2.03
C GLY A 450 15.09 -10.92 2.82
N ILE A 451 14.12 -11.77 2.49
CA ILE A 451 13.88 -13.06 3.12
C ILE A 451 13.76 -14.19 2.09
N CYS A 452 14.02 -15.40 2.56
CA CYS A 452 13.76 -16.64 1.84
C CYS A 452 12.68 -17.44 2.58
N ARG A 453 11.54 -17.67 1.92
CA ARG A 453 10.48 -18.57 2.39
C ARG A 453 10.37 -19.78 1.48
N GLU A 454 10.41 -20.98 2.03
CA GLU A 454 10.12 -22.22 1.29
C GLU A 454 8.85 -22.88 1.85
N VAL A 455 7.91 -23.18 0.96
CA VAL A 455 6.60 -23.74 1.31
C VAL A 455 6.35 -24.97 0.45
N LYS A 456 5.85 -26.02 1.10
CA LYS A 456 5.42 -27.27 0.49
C LYS A 456 3.91 -27.41 0.52
N PHE A 457 3.30 -27.84 -0.58
CA PHE A 457 1.89 -28.20 -0.63
C PHE A 457 1.67 -29.61 -0.07
N LEU A 458 0.66 -29.78 0.78
CA LEU A 458 0.25 -31.06 1.37
C LEU A 458 -0.97 -31.67 0.69
N ALA A 459 -1.70 -30.88 -0.09
CA ALA A 459 -2.82 -31.30 -0.92
C ALA A 459 -2.77 -30.56 -2.27
N THR A 460 -3.48 -31.07 -3.28
CA THR A 460 -3.61 -30.40 -4.57
C THR A 460 -4.24 -29.02 -4.40
N GLY A 461 -3.69 -28.01 -5.07
CA GLY A 461 -4.18 -26.64 -5.03
C GLY A 461 -3.53 -25.77 -6.09
N GLU A 462 -3.70 -24.47 -5.94
CA GLU A 462 -3.10 -23.46 -6.81
C GLU A 462 -2.20 -22.55 -6.00
N MET A 463 -1.07 -22.17 -6.58
CA MET A 463 -0.15 -21.16 -6.09
C MET A 463 -0.08 -20.02 -7.09
N LEU A 464 -0.29 -18.80 -6.61
CA LEU A 464 -0.11 -17.58 -7.36
C LEU A 464 1.17 -16.90 -6.89
N SER A 465 2.08 -16.65 -7.83
CA SER A 465 3.23 -15.80 -7.60
C SER A 465 2.81 -14.34 -7.73
N MET A 466 2.97 -13.55 -6.68
CA MET A 466 2.54 -12.15 -6.63
C MET A 466 3.76 -11.24 -6.48
N LYS A 467 4.50 -11.03 -7.56
CA LYS A 467 5.73 -10.22 -7.55
C LYS A 467 6.00 -9.50 -8.86
N LYS A 468 6.72 -8.39 -8.77
CA LYS A 468 7.37 -7.66 -9.86
C LYS A 468 8.83 -7.39 -9.46
N LYS A 469 9.52 -6.51 -10.20
CA LYS A 469 10.91 -6.11 -9.93
C LYS A 469 11.86 -7.31 -9.84
N THR A 470 11.65 -8.28 -10.73
CA THR A 470 12.46 -9.50 -10.87
C THR A 470 13.50 -9.39 -11.98
N LYS A 471 13.28 -8.45 -12.91
CA LYS A 471 14.17 -8.20 -14.07
C LYS A 471 15.07 -6.98 -13.87
N THR A 472 14.71 -6.06 -12.98
CA THR A 472 15.45 -4.82 -12.73
C THR A 472 15.79 -4.67 -11.25
N LYS A 473 17.00 -4.19 -10.97
CA LYS A 473 17.48 -4.01 -9.61
C LYS A 473 16.94 -2.71 -8.98
N PRO A 474 16.60 -2.73 -7.68
CA PRO A 474 16.36 -1.51 -6.92
C PRO A 474 17.59 -0.59 -6.97
N TRP A 475 17.36 0.72 -7.05
CA TRP A 475 18.44 1.69 -7.19
C TRP A 475 19.15 1.97 -5.86
N ALA A 476 20.46 2.20 -5.94
CA ALA A 476 21.33 2.58 -4.82
C ALA A 476 21.72 4.05 -4.89
N LEU A 477 22.36 4.58 -3.84
CA LEU A 477 22.74 5.99 -3.76
C LEU A 477 24.21 6.22 -3.41
N ARG A 478 24.76 7.30 -3.97
CA ARG A 478 26.07 7.88 -3.59
C ARG A 478 27.24 6.87 -3.60
N GLY A 479 27.25 5.94 -4.55
CA GLY A 479 28.29 4.91 -4.67
C GLY A 479 28.01 3.61 -3.91
N GLY A 480 26.84 3.49 -3.29
CA GLY A 480 26.33 2.20 -2.83
C GLY A 480 25.97 1.29 -4.01
N HIS A 481 25.96 -0.01 -3.74
CA HIS A 481 25.66 -1.06 -4.71
C HIS A 481 24.16 -1.39 -4.72
N GLU A 482 23.68 -1.82 -5.88
CA GLU A 482 22.31 -2.30 -6.06
C GLU A 482 22.13 -3.68 -5.42
N PRO A 483 20.97 -3.95 -4.79
CA PRO A 483 20.72 -5.21 -4.09
C PRO A 483 20.33 -6.34 -5.03
N GLU A 484 20.04 -7.50 -4.44
CA GLU A 484 19.37 -8.59 -5.11
C GLU A 484 17.89 -8.29 -5.40
N THR A 485 17.40 -8.78 -6.55
CA THR A 485 16.00 -8.62 -6.98
C THR A 485 15.06 -9.59 -6.28
N ASN A 486 13.75 -9.35 -6.38
CA ASN A 486 12.73 -10.34 -6.06
C ASN A 486 12.85 -11.56 -7.00
N ALA A 487 12.51 -12.74 -6.49
CA ALA A 487 12.38 -13.97 -7.27
C ALA A 487 11.40 -14.95 -6.61
N MET A 488 10.79 -15.81 -7.42
CA MET A 488 10.08 -16.98 -6.92
C MET A 488 10.45 -18.15 -7.81
N ILE A 489 10.78 -19.27 -7.19
CA ILE A 489 11.15 -20.51 -7.87
C ILE A 489 10.08 -21.53 -7.52
N VAL A 490 9.40 -22.07 -8.53
CA VAL A 490 8.45 -23.17 -8.39
C VAL A 490 9.19 -24.47 -8.67
N TRP A 491 8.91 -25.50 -7.88
CA TRP A 491 9.60 -26.78 -7.90
C TRP A 491 11.13 -26.66 -7.81
N PRO A 492 11.66 -25.91 -6.81
CA PRO A 492 13.10 -25.74 -6.64
C PRO A 492 13.78 -27.10 -6.51
N ASP A 493 15.03 -27.16 -6.96
CA ASP A 493 15.91 -28.34 -6.84
C ASP A 493 15.40 -29.59 -7.58
N THR A 494 14.61 -29.38 -8.64
CA THR A 494 14.13 -30.42 -9.57
C THR A 494 14.39 -30.02 -11.02
N ASP A 495 14.32 -31.00 -11.95
CA ASP A 495 14.49 -30.75 -13.39
C ASP A 495 13.39 -29.87 -14.00
N ARG A 496 12.28 -29.66 -13.29
CA ARG A 496 11.17 -28.77 -13.69
C ARG A 496 11.21 -27.41 -13.00
N ALA A 497 12.31 -27.06 -12.31
CA ALA A 497 12.44 -25.79 -11.61
C ALA A 497 12.13 -24.60 -12.54
N HIS A 498 11.25 -23.72 -12.08
CA HIS A 498 10.75 -22.61 -12.88
C HIS A 498 10.86 -21.29 -12.11
N ARG A 499 11.63 -20.33 -12.64
CA ARG A 499 11.68 -18.97 -12.09
C ARG A 499 10.44 -18.22 -12.57
N ALA A 500 9.43 -18.19 -11.70
CA ALA A 500 8.14 -17.63 -12.03
C ALA A 500 8.20 -16.12 -12.28
N ARG A 501 7.27 -15.61 -13.07
CA ARG A 501 6.83 -14.21 -13.10
C ARG A 501 5.70 -14.00 -12.10
N MET A 502 4.80 -13.05 -12.37
CA MET A 502 3.50 -12.97 -11.72
C MET A 502 2.52 -13.86 -12.47
N GLU A 503 2.36 -15.10 -12.02
CA GLU A 503 1.56 -16.10 -12.72
C GLU A 503 1.05 -17.17 -11.76
N ARG A 504 0.21 -18.07 -12.28
CA ARG A 504 -0.54 -19.08 -11.53
C ARG A 504 -0.06 -20.49 -11.89
N PHE A 505 0.05 -21.34 -10.88
CA PHE A 505 0.49 -22.73 -11.01
C PHE A 505 -0.45 -23.67 -10.28
N THR A 506 -0.71 -24.83 -10.89
CA THR A 506 -1.28 -25.98 -10.18
C THR A 506 -0.17 -26.70 -9.43
N MET A 507 -0.41 -27.00 -8.15
CA MET A 507 0.53 -27.62 -7.24
C MET A 507 -0.03 -28.95 -6.77
N GLU A 508 0.79 -30.00 -6.79
CA GLU A 508 0.45 -31.32 -6.26
C GLU A 508 1.05 -31.53 -4.86
N PRO A 509 0.56 -32.52 -4.07
CA PRO A 509 1.17 -32.86 -2.79
C PRO A 509 2.66 -33.16 -2.93
N GLY A 510 3.48 -32.48 -2.12
CA GLY A 510 4.94 -32.56 -2.15
C GLY A 510 5.61 -31.50 -3.03
N ASP A 511 4.86 -30.81 -3.90
CA ASP A 511 5.40 -29.69 -4.67
C ASP A 511 5.76 -28.53 -3.75
N ARG A 512 6.79 -27.77 -4.14
CA ARG A 512 7.35 -26.67 -3.36
C ARG A 512 7.45 -25.40 -4.18
N PHE A 513 7.43 -24.27 -3.49
CA PHE A 513 7.93 -23.01 -4.03
C PHE A 513 8.86 -22.32 -3.03
N ARG A 514 9.81 -21.56 -3.56
CA ARG A 514 10.75 -20.71 -2.82
C ARG A 514 10.51 -19.26 -3.20
N ASN A 515 10.03 -18.45 -2.26
CA ASN A 515 9.86 -17.01 -2.41
C ASN A 515 11.11 -16.30 -1.86
N LEU A 516 11.73 -15.46 -2.70
CA LEU A 516 12.97 -14.75 -2.43
C LEU A 516 12.68 -13.26 -2.56
N SER A 517 12.49 -12.58 -1.43
CA SER A 517 12.30 -11.13 -1.46
C SER A 517 13.63 -10.40 -1.67
N GLY A 518 13.54 -9.21 -2.25
CA GLY A 518 14.67 -8.35 -2.60
C GLY A 518 15.18 -7.56 -1.40
N GLY A 519 16.44 -7.13 -1.51
CA GLY A 519 17.06 -6.24 -0.54
C GLY A 519 16.82 -4.76 -0.87
N GLY A 520 17.27 -3.90 0.04
CA GLY A 520 17.30 -2.45 -0.18
C GLY A 520 18.62 -2.00 -0.80
N GLY A 521 18.63 -0.87 -1.52
CA GLY A 521 19.86 -0.31 -2.08
C GLY A 521 20.85 0.16 -1.01
N GLY A 522 22.15 0.04 -1.29
CA GLY A 522 23.20 0.56 -0.43
C GLY A 522 23.37 2.07 -0.53
N TRP A 523 24.04 2.66 0.45
CA TRP A 523 24.40 4.08 0.46
C TRP A 523 25.89 4.27 0.74
N GLY A 524 26.57 5.06 -0.10
CA GLY A 524 28.01 5.33 0.04
C GLY A 524 28.89 4.17 -0.43
N ASN A 525 30.18 4.41 -0.62
CA ASN A 525 31.12 3.37 -1.04
C ASN A 525 31.28 2.29 0.05
N PRO A 526 31.13 0.98 -0.27
CA PRO A 526 31.32 -0.12 0.69
C PRO A 526 32.67 -0.12 1.43
N LEU A 527 33.73 0.34 0.78
CA LEU A 527 35.06 0.44 1.39
C LEU A 527 35.13 1.50 2.51
N ASP A 528 34.13 2.38 2.62
CA ASP A 528 34.01 3.34 3.72
C ASP A 528 33.21 2.79 4.91
N ARG A 529 32.61 1.60 4.81
CA ARG A 529 31.91 0.94 5.93
C ARG A 529 32.90 0.58 7.03
N PRO A 530 32.69 0.94 8.30
CA PRO A 530 33.57 0.55 9.39
C PRO A 530 33.80 -0.97 9.44
N ILE A 531 35.07 -1.39 9.56
CA ILE A 531 35.47 -2.81 9.57
C ILE A 531 34.70 -3.61 10.62
N GLU A 532 34.50 -3.02 11.80
CA GLU A 532 33.77 -3.66 12.89
C GLU A 532 32.30 -3.93 12.54
N LEU A 533 31.65 -3.05 11.79
CA LEU A 533 30.27 -3.29 11.33
C LEU A 533 30.22 -4.41 10.28
N VAL A 534 31.23 -4.51 9.41
CA VAL A 534 31.33 -5.64 8.46
C VAL A 534 31.53 -6.95 9.22
N ARG A 535 32.36 -6.94 10.26
CA ARG A 535 32.54 -8.10 11.14
C ARG A 535 31.23 -8.53 11.79
N GLU A 536 30.48 -7.58 12.37
CA GLU A 536 29.17 -7.85 12.96
C GLU A 536 28.19 -8.42 11.91
N ASP A 537 28.13 -7.82 10.71
CA ASP A 537 27.29 -8.32 9.61
C ASP A 537 27.64 -9.78 9.22
N VAL A 538 28.93 -10.16 9.27
CA VAL A 538 29.36 -11.55 8.98
C VAL A 538 28.96 -12.50 10.11
N LEU A 539 29.12 -12.08 11.37
CA LEU A 539 28.76 -12.89 12.53
C LEU A 539 27.24 -13.10 12.64
N ASP A 540 26.45 -12.11 12.20
CA ASP A 540 24.99 -12.17 12.15
C ASP A 540 24.44 -12.79 10.85
N GLU A 541 25.32 -13.30 9.97
CA GLU A 541 24.98 -13.91 8.67
C GLU A 541 24.23 -12.96 7.72
N TYR A 542 24.40 -11.65 7.88
CA TYR A 542 23.85 -10.66 6.96
C TYR A 542 24.70 -10.52 5.69
N VAL A 543 26.01 -10.64 5.86
CA VAL A 543 27.02 -10.61 4.79
C VAL A 543 27.84 -11.90 4.89
N SER A 544 28.14 -12.54 3.77
CA SER A 544 29.01 -13.71 3.72
C SER A 544 30.48 -13.34 3.90
N VAL A 545 31.33 -14.30 4.27
CA VAL A 545 32.78 -14.06 4.36
C VAL A 545 33.33 -13.66 2.98
N GLU A 546 32.79 -14.25 1.92
CA GLU A 546 33.14 -13.96 0.54
C GLU A 546 32.76 -12.53 0.15
N GLU A 547 31.54 -12.07 0.46
CA GLU A 547 31.13 -10.70 0.17
C GLU A 547 31.89 -9.67 1.03
N ALA A 548 32.16 -9.98 2.31
CA ALA A 548 32.99 -9.14 3.18
C ALA A 548 34.37 -8.88 2.56
N GLU A 549 35.03 -9.91 2.04
CA GLU A 549 36.34 -9.76 1.41
C GLU A 549 36.26 -9.04 0.06
N MET A 550 35.35 -9.47 -0.82
CA MET A 550 35.29 -8.97 -2.21
C MET A 550 34.73 -7.55 -2.33
N VAL A 551 33.72 -7.21 -1.53
CA VAL A 551 32.98 -5.95 -1.69
C VAL A 551 33.39 -4.93 -0.65
N TYR A 552 33.55 -5.35 0.61
CA TYR A 552 33.94 -4.44 1.69
C TYR A 552 35.45 -4.41 1.91
N GLY A 553 36.22 -5.34 1.34
CA GLY A 553 37.66 -5.42 1.57
C GLY A 553 38.02 -5.76 3.02
N VAL A 554 37.22 -6.62 3.66
CA VAL A 554 37.39 -7.07 5.04
C VAL A 554 37.48 -8.59 5.08
N ILE A 555 38.58 -9.12 5.61
CA ILE A 555 38.76 -10.56 5.84
C ILE A 555 38.32 -10.85 7.27
N VAL A 556 37.36 -11.76 7.44
CA VAL A 556 36.90 -12.25 8.75
C VAL A 556 37.30 -13.71 8.88
N ASP A 557 38.09 -14.05 9.89
CA ASP A 557 38.53 -15.43 10.14
C ASP A 557 37.51 -16.25 10.94
N GLU A 558 37.75 -17.56 11.08
CA GLU A 558 36.89 -18.48 11.85
C GLU A 558 36.75 -18.11 13.34
N ALA A 559 37.71 -17.34 13.89
CA ALA A 559 37.65 -16.85 15.25
C ALA A 559 36.83 -15.54 15.37
N GLY A 560 36.30 -15.03 14.26
CA GLY A 560 35.55 -13.78 14.18
C GLY A 560 36.44 -12.54 14.23
N THR A 561 37.74 -12.64 13.94
CA THR A 561 38.66 -11.50 13.89
C THR A 561 38.63 -10.86 12.50
N ALA A 562 38.52 -9.53 12.43
CA ALA A 562 38.44 -8.80 11.17
C ALA A 562 39.72 -8.02 10.85
N SER A 563 40.13 -8.05 9.57
CA SER A 563 41.28 -7.30 9.06
C SER A 563 40.99 -6.72 7.66
N ALA A 564 41.69 -5.65 7.27
CA ALA A 564 41.53 -5.03 5.96
C ALA A 564 42.34 -5.77 4.88
N THR A 565 41.77 -5.90 3.68
CA THR A 565 42.53 -6.31 2.49
C THR A 565 43.49 -5.20 2.05
N GLY A 566 44.51 -5.54 1.26
CA GLY A 566 45.43 -4.55 0.69
C GLY A 566 44.70 -3.48 -0.14
N ALA A 567 43.72 -3.91 -0.95
CA ALA A 567 42.92 -3.01 -1.79
C ALA A 567 42.14 -1.97 -0.96
N ARG A 568 41.65 -2.34 0.23
CA ARG A 568 40.97 -1.42 1.14
C ARG A 568 41.94 -0.42 1.77
N LEU A 569 43.15 -0.86 2.13
CA LEU A 569 44.18 0.00 2.71
C LEU A 569 44.70 1.05 1.71
N ASP A 570 44.70 0.72 0.42
CA ASP A 570 45.08 1.63 -0.66
C ASP A 570 43.98 2.63 -1.03
N HIS A 571 42.75 2.46 -0.51
CA HIS A 571 41.63 3.34 -0.76
C HIS A 571 41.57 4.46 0.29
N PRO A 572 41.80 5.74 -0.08
CA PRO A 572 41.69 6.85 0.86
C PRO A 572 40.23 7.03 1.30
N PRO A 573 39.96 7.26 2.60
CA PRO A 573 38.59 7.48 3.08
C PRO A 573 37.97 8.72 2.41
N SER A 574 36.69 8.61 2.03
CA SER A 574 35.94 9.64 1.30
C SER A 574 35.47 10.83 2.14
#